data_AF-A0A2R7SVY7-F1
#
_entry.id   AF-A0A2R7SVY7-F1
#
_cell.length_a   1.000
_cell.length_b   1.000
_cell.length_c   1.000
_cell.angle_alpha   90.00
_cell.angle_beta   90.00
_cell.angle_gamma   90.00
#
_symmetry.space_group_name_H-M   'P 1'
#
loop_
_entity.id
_entity.type
_entity.pdbx_description
1 polymer ?
#
loop_
_entity_poly.entity_id
_entity_poly.type
_entity_poly.pdbx_seq_one_letter_code
_entity_poly.pdbx_strand_id
1 'polypeptide(L)' 'HIHRSELQPRRLARHGHTRRHAARQWLAATGQPLPAQMQWSRNSVFSRCGAQLRVMELFAPGLAGKRPGRRR' A
#
# COMPACT_ATOMS: atom_id res chain seq x y z
N HIS A 1 3.22 -22.09 -10.52
CA HIS A 1 3.87 -21.50 -9.33
C HIS A 1 3.69 -19.98 -9.36
N ILE A 2 3.49 -19.33 -8.22
CA ILE A 2 3.44 -17.85 -8.13
C ILE A 2 4.73 -17.40 -7.44
N HIS A 3 5.52 -16.57 -8.12
CA HIS A 3 6.68 -15.93 -7.49
C HIS A 3 6.27 -14.57 -6.93
N ARG A 4 6.89 -14.18 -5.82
CA ARG A 4 6.70 -12.87 -5.18
C ARG A 4 8.06 -12.23 -4.97
N SER A 5 8.21 -10.97 -5.38
CA SER A 5 9.41 -10.18 -5.08
C SER A 5 9.56 -9.98 -3.57
N GLU A 6 10.79 -9.75 -3.12
CA GLU A 6 11.04 -9.35 -1.73
C GLU A 6 10.29 -8.07 -1.35
N LEU A 7 9.97 -8.00 -0.06
CA LEU A 7 9.17 -6.95 0.53
C LEU A 7 10.02 -5.74 0.87
N GLN A 8 9.96 -4.72 0.01
CA GLN A 8 10.75 -3.51 0.23
C GLN A 8 9.88 -2.38 0.82
N PRO A 9 10.23 -1.85 2.01
CA PRO A 9 9.60 -0.64 2.53
C PRO A 9 10.00 0.55 1.67
N ARG A 10 9.03 1.43 1.39
CA ARG A 10 9.26 2.64 0.61
C ARG A 10 8.46 3.80 1.16
N ARG A 11 9.12 4.94 1.35
CA ARG A 11 8.46 6.19 1.69
C ARG A 11 7.96 6.87 0.42
N LEU A 12 6.70 7.28 0.41
CA LEU A 12 6.09 8.04 -0.67
C LEU A 12 6.45 9.53 -0.54
N ALA A 13 6.75 10.16 -1.67
CA ALA A 13 6.91 11.61 -1.72
C ALA A 13 5.60 12.31 -1.34
N ARG A 14 5.71 13.38 -0.54
CA ARG A 14 4.56 14.16 -0.04
C ARG A 14 3.69 14.75 -1.16
N HIS A 15 4.28 15.04 -2.31
CA HIS A 15 3.61 15.62 -3.48
C HIS A 15 3.79 14.79 -4.77
N GLY A 16 3.89 13.47 -4.67
CA GLY A 16 4.07 12.57 -5.82
C GLY A 16 2.79 12.04 -6.47
N HIS A 17 2.89 11.60 -7.73
CA HIS A 17 1.78 10.98 -8.47
C HIS A 17 1.17 9.78 -7.73
N THR A 18 2.00 8.87 -7.21
CA THR A 18 1.54 7.71 -6.43
C THR A 18 0.73 8.11 -5.21
N ARG A 19 1.14 9.18 -4.50
CA ARG A 19 0.42 9.67 -3.33
C ARG A 19 -0.92 10.29 -3.71
N ARG A 20 -0.99 11.06 -4.79
CA ARG A 20 -2.26 11.58 -5.32
C ARG A 20 -3.22 10.47 -5.74
N HIS A 21 -2.70 9.43 -6.39
CA HIS A 21 -3.50 8.27 -6.77
C HIS A 21 -4.06 7.55 -5.53
N ALA A 22 -3.20 7.26 -4.54
CA ALA A 22 -3.63 6.66 -3.28
C ALA A 22 -4.66 7.52 -2.54
N ALA A 23 -4.52 8.85 -2.57
CA ALA A 23 -5.48 9.75 -1.94
C ALA A 23 -6.87 9.68 -2.57
N ARG A 24 -6.96 9.57 -3.90
CA ARG A 24 -8.24 9.39 -4.60
C ARG A 24 -8.89 8.05 -4.26
N GLN A 25 -8.12 6.97 -4.27
CA GLN A 25 -8.61 5.64 -3.91
C GLN A 25 -9.12 5.60 -2.46
N TRP A 26 -8.36 6.22 -1.54
CA TRP A 26 -8.74 6.31 -0.14
C TRP A 26 -10.03 7.11 0.06
N LEU A 27 -10.15 8.26 -0.60
CA LEU A 27 -11.37 9.08 -0.53
C LEU A 27 -12.58 8.32 -1.08
N ALA A 28 -12.42 7.62 -2.22
CA ALA A 28 -13.49 6.82 -2.80
C ALA A 28 -13.93 5.66 -1.88
N ALA A 29 -12.97 5.02 -1.19
CA ALA A 29 -13.25 3.87 -0.32
C ALA A 29 -13.79 4.25 1.07
N THR A 30 -13.41 5.42 1.59
CA THR A 30 -13.67 5.80 3.00
C THR A 30 -14.50 7.07 3.17
N GLY A 31 -14.69 7.87 2.12
CA GLY A 31 -15.30 9.20 2.19
C GLY A 31 -14.45 10.26 2.89
N GLN A 32 -13.22 9.94 3.33
CA GLN A 32 -12.35 10.83 4.10
C GLN A 32 -11.06 11.14 3.34
N PRO A 33 -10.40 12.29 3.60
CA PRO A 33 -9.11 12.60 3.00
C PRO A 33 -8.00 11.66 3.53
N LEU A 34 -7.02 11.35 2.67
CA LEU A 34 -5.87 10.53 3.06
C LEU A 34 -5.01 11.25 4.11
N PRO A 35 -4.73 10.63 5.27
CA PRO A 35 -3.91 11.26 6.30
C PRO A 35 -2.52 11.69 5.80
N ALA A 36 -2.07 12.89 6.19
CA ALA A 36 -0.77 13.44 5.81
C ALA A 36 0.42 12.54 6.20
N GLN A 37 0.24 11.79 7.29
CA GLN A 37 1.18 10.88 7.93
C GLN A 37 1.24 9.49 7.28
N MET A 38 0.31 9.14 6.40
CA MET A 38 0.28 7.88 5.65
C MET A 38 1.28 7.91 4.49
N GLN A 39 2.57 7.98 4.80
CA GLN A 39 3.68 8.11 3.85
C GLN A 39 4.46 6.81 3.65
N TRP A 40 4.29 5.83 4.53
CA TRP A 40 4.98 4.55 4.41
C TRP A 40 4.16 3.57 3.60
N SER A 41 4.85 2.92 2.66
CA SER A 41 4.28 1.93 1.78
C SER A 41 5.18 0.71 1.67
N ARG A 42 4.63 -0.37 1.15
CA ARG A 42 5.36 -1.57 0.80
C ARG A 42 4.87 -2.07 -0.53
N ASN A 43 5.77 -2.57 -1.36
CA ASN A 43 5.45 -3.06 -2.69
C ASN A 43 5.80 -4.55 -2.79
N SER A 44 5.00 -5.30 -3.52
CA SER A 44 5.33 -6.65 -3.98
C SER A 44 4.89 -6.80 -5.43
N VAL A 45 5.72 -7.45 -6.23
CA VAL A 45 5.33 -7.91 -7.57
C VAL A 45 5.12 -9.42 -7.51
N PHE A 46 3.94 -9.86 -7.88
CA PHE A 46 3.59 -11.26 -8.08
C PHE A 46 3.72 -11.60 -9.55
N SER A 47 4.28 -12.76 -9.88
CA SER A 47 4.35 -13.24 -11.25
C SER A 47 3.80 -14.66 -11.40
N ARG A 48 3.04 -14.88 -12.47
CA ARG A 48 2.46 -16.18 -12.84
C ARG A 48 2.30 -16.25 -14.36
N CYS A 49 2.84 -17.29 -14.99
CA CYS A 49 2.75 -17.52 -16.44
C CYS A 49 3.14 -16.29 -17.30
N GLY A 50 4.23 -15.61 -16.93
CA GLY A 50 4.70 -14.40 -17.63
C GLY A 50 3.93 -13.11 -17.29
N ALA A 51 2.75 -13.19 -16.68
CA ALA A 51 2.00 -12.01 -16.22
C ALA A 51 2.54 -11.51 -14.88
N GLN A 52 2.48 -10.19 -14.67
CA GLN A 52 2.90 -9.52 -13.43
C GLN A 52 1.76 -8.71 -12.81
N LEU A 53 1.61 -8.83 -11.49
CA LEU A 53 0.70 -8.04 -10.68
C LEU A 53 1.51 -7.31 -9.60
N ARG A 54 1.47 -5.98 -9.61
CA ARG A 54 2.06 -5.18 -8.55
C ARG A 54 1.00 -4.83 -7.50
N VAL A 55 1.29 -5.19 -6.25
CA VAL A 55 0.51 -4.80 -5.07
C VAL A 55 1.30 -3.75 -4.30
N MET A 56 0.64 -2.66 -3.94
CA MET A 56 1.17 -1.63 -3.06
C MET A 56 0.26 -1.49 -1.84
N GLU A 57 0.83 -1.61 -0.66
CA GLU A 57 0.15 -1.41 0.62
C GLU A 57 0.62 -0.07 1.20
N LEU A 58 -0.29 0.79 1.65
CA LEU A 58 0.03 1.99 2.43
C LEU A 58 -0.43 1.77 3.87
N PHE A 59 0.38 2.22 4.83
CA PHE A 59 0.11 2.03 6.24
C PHE A 59 -0.38 3.33 6.87
N ALA A 60 -1.58 3.30 7.43
CA ALA A 60 -2.08 4.39 8.24
C ALA A 60 -1.23 4.51 9.52
N PRO A 61 -0.98 5.72 10.03
CA PRO A 61 -0.21 5.96 11.27
C PRO A 61 -0.71 5.13 12.47
N GLY A 62 -2.02 4.95 12.62
CA GLY A 62 -2.63 4.18 13.71
C GLY A 62 -2.53 2.65 13.57
N LEU A 63 -1.89 2.15 12.52
CA LEU A 63 -1.60 0.73 12.31
C LEU A 63 -0.19 0.34 12.77
N ALA A 64 0.70 1.30 13.03
CA ALA A 64 2.01 1.00 13.61
C ALA A 64 1.83 0.34 14.98
N GLY A 65 2.37 -0.87 15.15
CA GLY A 65 2.24 -1.66 16.38
C GLY A 65 0.95 -2.49 16.52
N LYS A 66 -0.02 -2.36 15.60
CA LYS A 66 -1.18 -3.27 15.58
C LYS A 66 -0.79 -4.59 14.92
N ARG A 67 -0.98 -5.70 15.64
CA ARG A 67 -0.89 -7.03 15.03
C ARG A 67 -1.97 -7.16 13.96
N PRO A 68 -1.68 -7.73 12.78
CA PRO A 68 -2.71 -8.08 11.82
C PRO A 68 -3.76 -8.93 12.55
N GLY A 69 -5.03 -8.53 12.47
CA GLY A 69 -6.10 -9.25 13.15
C GLY A 69 -6.09 -10.72 12.70
N ARG A 70 -6.22 -11.64 13.67
CA ARG A 70 -6.49 -13.05 13.37
C ARG A 70 -7.79 -13.08 12.56
N ARG A 71 -7.80 -13.76 11.40
CA ARG A 71 -9.02 -14.00 10.62
C ARG A 71 -10.10 -14.49 11.59
N ARG A 72 -11.23 -13.78 11.66
CA ARG A 72 -12.48 -14.36 12.16
C ARG A 72 -13.02 -15.30 11.08
#